data_AF-A0AAU0P418-F1
#
_entry.id   AF-A0AAU0P418-F1
#
_cell.length_a   1.000
_cell.length_b   1.000
_cell.length_c   1.000
_cell.angle_alpha   90.00
_cell.angle_beta   90.00
_cell.angle_gamma   90.00
#
_symmetry.space_group_name_H-M   'P 1'
#
loop_
_entity.id
_entity.type
_entity.pdbx_description
1 polymer ?
#
loop_
_entity_poly.entity_id
_entity_poly.type
_entity_poly.pdbx_seq_one_letter_code
_entity_poly.pdbx_strand_id
1 'polypeptide(L)'
;MRPLSVLFTITITFIFSGCVASPSPQIANIDKINSFRDYVIQKRSNEVGNYDVVATTANKTLLELRVFNEPTSTADATDVLKVLDDVKTYCSAKGGYVIYGDGSIFAIENLPTAFSFDYIGYKNDMQKQGSRKFDGFLKCTNSNDDFEIEYMVDNVDLRRDDMIGGGYMQTYSRFFLINHQKSQSSNQKTWQNNSKYISYEKDKSIKEILFIENNTTPWRYEKAMGAYKYCTFNGGVCLVKNQITKNEPMNIDEYLIQRANAMNKSQIECQEKRKQGQGCYIMSHHTFTDNDTFYCKNQKYTELEFSLEHHNDSIFYKSSLEKF
;
A
#
# COMPACT_ATOMS: atom_id res chain seq x y z
N MET A 1 -43.60 -27.71 45.73
CA MET A 1 -43.42 -27.09 44.40
C MET A 1 -42.88 -25.69 44.62
N ARG A 2 -41.62 -25.45 44.23
CA ARG A 2 -40.94 -24.15 44.32
C ARG A 2 -41.05 -23.45 42.97
N PRO A 3 -41.46 -22.18 42.87
CA PRO A 3 -41.29 -21.44 41.64
C PRO A 3 -39.85 -20.90 41.55
N LEU A 4 -39.18 -21.20 40.43
CA LEU A 4 -37.92 -20.59 40.01
C LEU A 4 -38.15 -19.08 39.78
N SER A 5 -37.40 -18.21 40.46
CA SER A 5 -37.26 -16.82 40.01
C SER A 5 -36.21 -16.75 38.91
N VAL A 6 -36.63 -16.43 37.70
CA VAL A 6 -35.73 -16.04 36.61
C VAL A 6 -35.37 -14.58 36.83
N LEU A 7 -34.15 -14.31 37.30
CA LEU A 7 -33.56 -12.98 37.25
C LEU A 7 -33.32 -12.61 35.78
N PHE A 8 -34.18 -11.76 35.23
CA PHE A 8 -33.91 -11.02 34.00
C PHE A 8 -32.75 -10.04 34.26
N THR A 9 -31.56 -10.37 33.76
CA THR A 9 -30.44 -9.43 33.73
C THR A 9 -30.66 -8.49 32.55
N ILE A 10 -31.12 -7.26 32.82
CA ILE A 10 -31.16 -6.19 31.82
C ILE A 10 -29.72 -5.70 31.64
N THR A 11 -29.01 -6.22 30.64
CA THR A 11 -27.75 -5.62 30.18
C THR A 11 -28.07 -4.28 29.53
N ILE A 12 -27.73 -3.20 30.24
CA ILE A 12 -27.79 -1.83 29.74
C ILE A 12 -26.66 -1.66 28.72
N THR A 13 -26.99 -1.70 27.43
CA THR A 13 -26.07 -1.34 26.36
C THR A 13 -25.94 0.18 26.32
N PHE A 14 -24.88 0.72 26.93
CA PHE A 14 -24.52 2.13 26.74
C PHE A 14 -23.98 2.31 25.31
N ILE A 15 -24.82 2.84 24.42
CA ILE A 15 -24.41 3.33 23.11
C ILE A 15 -23.80 4.71 23.34
N PHE A 16 -22.48 4.76 23.55
CA PHE A 16 -21.74 6.01 23.42
C PHE A 16 -21.56 6.30 21.93
N SER A 17 -22.30 7.29 21.44
CA SER A 17 -22.05 7.95 20.16
C SER A 17 -20.77 8.79 20.26
N GLY A 18 -19.62 8.13 20.13
CA GLY A 18 -18.34 8.70 19.75
C GLY A 18 -17.80 7.86 18.59
N CYS A 19 -17.02 8.45 17.67
CA CYS A 19 -16.42 7.71 16.56
C CYS A 19 -15.73 6.45 17.08
N VAL A 20 -16.37 5.29 16.89
CA VAL A 20 -15.75 4.00 17.15
C VAL A 20 -14.75 3.82 16.03
N ALA A 21 -13.49 4.18 16.29
CA ALA A 21 -12.38 3.67 15.52
C ALA A 21 -12.62 2.16 15.40
N SER A 22 -12.89 1.68 14.19
CA SER A 22 -13.11 0.25 13.98
C SER A 22 -11.91 -0.47 14.60
N PRO A 23 -12.12 -1.43 15.52
CA PRO A 23 -11.00 -2.10 16.18
C PRO A 23 -10.07 -2.63 15.10
N SER A 24 -8.78 -2.33 15.23
CA SER A 24 -7.74 -2.82 14.32
C SER A 24 -7.92 -4.35 14.16
N PRO A 25 -7.93 -4.89 12.93
CA PRO A 25 -8.22 -6.30 12.72
C PRO A 25 -7.24 -7.15 13.54
N GLN A 26 -7.74 -8.00 14.43
CA GLN A 26 -6.88 -8.88 15.21
C GLN A 26 -6.66 -10.18 14.46
N ILE A 27 -5.41 -10.59 14.31
CA ILE A 27 -5.04 -11.91 13.80
C ILE A 27 -4.60 -12.78 14.97
N ALA A 28 -5.17 -13.99 15.08
CA ALA A 28 -4.67 -15.02 15.97
C ALA A 28 -3.49 -15.77 15.35
N ASN A 29 -2.57 -16.27 16.19
CA ASN A 29 -1.40 -17.08 15.79
C ASN A 29 -0.44 -16.37 14.81
N ILE A 30 -0.10 -15.10 15.09
CA ILE A 30 0.85 -14.31 14.27
C ILE A 30 2.20 -15.03 14.14
N ASP A 31 2.62 -15.76 15.17
CA ASP A 31 3.82 -16.59 15.22
C ASP A 31 3.86 -17.66 14.11
N LYS A 32 2.71 -18.09 13.59
CA LYS A 32 2.59 -19.10 12.51
C LYS A 32 2.58 -18.51 11.10
N ILE A 33 2.50 -17.20 10.95
CA ILE A 33 2.44 -16.56 9.62
C ILE A 33 3.83 -16.50 9.01
N ASN A 34 4.00 -16.96 7.77
CA ASN A 34 5.33 -17.22 7.19
C ASN A 34 6.19 -15.97 7.00
N SER A 35 5.59 -14.84 6.65
CA SER A 35 6.31 -13.58 6.46
C SER A 35 5.50 -12.34 6.83
N PHE A 36 6.18 -11.20 7.00
CA PHE A 36 5.50 -9.93 7.27
C PHE A 36 4.50 -9.55 6.16
N ARG A 37 4.83 -9.87 4.90
CA ARG A 37 3.90 -9.67 3.78
C ARG A 37 2.62 -10.47 3.98
N ASP A 38 2.74 -11.77 4.29
CA ASP A 38 1.57 -12.64 4.49
C ASP A 38 0.72 -12.15 5.67
N TYR A 39 1.36 -11.58 6.69
CA TYR A 39 0.68 -10.93 7.81
C TYR A 39 -0.13 -9.71 7.36
N VAL A 40 0.45 -8.80 6.56
CA VAL A 40 -0.26 -7.64 6.03
C VAL A 40 -1.45 -8.08 5.18
N ILE A 41 -1.27 -9.05 4.29
CA ILE A 41 -2.36 -9.61 3.47
C ILE A 41 -3.47 -10.16 4.39
N GLN A 42 -3.14 -11.02 5.35
CA GLN A 42 -4.14 -11.60 6.24
C GLN A 42 -4.87 -10.55 7.09
N LYS A 43 -4.17 -9.50 7.56
CA LYS A 43 -4.73 -8.49 8.46
C LYS A 43 -5.60 -7.49 7.71
N ARG A 44 -5.09 -7.00 6.58
CA ARG A 44 -5.57 -5.79 5.90
C ARG A 44 -6.39 -6.09 4.64
N SER A 45 -6.46 -7.33 4.17
CA SER A 45 -7.19 -7.67 2.93
C SER A 45 -8.65 -7.25 2.87
N ASN A 46 -9.35 -7.06 3.99
CA ASN A 46 -10.73 -6.59 3.98
C ASN A 46 -10.88 -5.14 4.45
N GLU A 47 -9.78 -4.44 4.71
CA GLU A 47 -9.82 -3.01 4.97
C GLU A 47 -10.17 -2.27 3.69
N VAL A 48 -10.96 -1.21 3.83
CA VAL A 48 -11.38 -0.41 2.69
C VAL A 48 -10.28 0.59 2.36
N GLY A 49 -9.61 0.33 1.23
CA GLY A 49 -9.02 1.36 0.37
C GLY A 49 -7.58 1.77 0.61
N ASN A 50 -6.89 1.33 1.67
CA ASN A 50 -5.79 2.16 2.15
C ASN A 50 -4.50 1.43 2.49
N TYR A 51 -4.39 0.11 2.52
CA TYR A 51 -3.16 -0.58 2.92
C TYR A 51 -2.99 -1.91 2.18
N ASP A 52 -2.29 -1.86 1.05
CA ASP A 52 -2.18 -2.96 0.10
C ASP A 52 -0.74 -3.39 -0.14
N VAL A 53 -0.53 -4.70 -0.26
CA VAL A 53 0.63 -5.29 -0.94
C VAL A 53 0.36 -5.18 -2.43
N VAL A 54 1.07 -4.26 -3.11
CA VAL A 54 0.82 -3.92 -4.52
C VAL A 54 1.83 -4.49 -5.49
N ALA A 55 3.06 -4.79 -5.05
CA ALA A 55 4.07 -5.43 -5.88
C ALA A 55 4.90 -6.40 -5.04
N THR A 56 5.28 -7.54 -5.61
CA THR A 56 6.13 -8.52 -4.92
C THR A 56 7.13 -9.16 -5.87
N THR A 57 8.38 -9.30 -5.44
CA THR A 57 9.37 -10.17 -6.08
C THR A 57 9.82 -11.23 -5.06
N ALA A 58 10.79 -12.06 -5.44
CA ALA A 58 11.35 -13.07 -4.57
C ALA A 58 11.83 -12.49 -3.22
N ASN A 59 12.38 -11.28 -3.18
CA ASN A 59 12.96 -10.71 -1.95
C ASN A 59 12.44 -9.30 -1.63
N LYS A 60 11.52 -8.76 -2.43
CA LYS A 60 10.98 -7.42 -2.20
C LYS A 60 9.46 -7.42 -2.14
N THR A 61 8.91 -6.53 -1.33
CA THR A 61 7.48 -6.24 -1.29
C THR A 61 7.29 -4.73 -1.30
N LEU A 62 6.43 -4.24 -2.17
CA LEU A 62 6.00 -2.85 -2.16
C LEU A 62 4.64 -2.79 -1.48
N LEU A 63 4.58 -2.09 -0.35
CA LEU A 63 3.33 -1.72 0.29
C LEU A 63 2.91 -0.34 -0.23
N GLU A 64 1.63 -0.19 -0.48
CA GLU A 64 1.00 1.10 -0.72
C GLU A 64 0.05 1.39 0.43
N LEU A 65 0.24 2.55 1.05
CA LEU A 65 -0.75 3.12 1.94
C LEU A 65 -1.40 4.32 1.27
N ARG A 66 -2.67 4.18 0.90
CA ARG A 66 -3.45 5.23 0.23
C ARG A 66 -4.36 5.93 1.22
N VAL A 67 -4.49 7.25 1.09
CA VAL A 67 -5.41 8.08 1.87
C VAL A 67 -6.26 8.86 0.87
N PHE A 68 -7.57 8.91 1.09
CA PHE A 68 -8.51 9.59 0.18
C PHE A 68 -9.16 10.78 0.84
N ASN A 69 -9.16 11.92 0.13
CA ASN A 69 -9.90 13.13 0.51
C ASN A 69 -9.73 13.49 1.99
N GLU A 70 -8.49 13.50 2.48
CA GLU A 70 -8.16 13.92 3.84
C GLU A 70 -7.93 15.43 3.89
N PRO A 71 -8.54 16.19 4.81
CA PRO A 71 -8.23 17.61 4.94
C PRO A 71 -6.73 17.83 5.15
N THR A 72 -6.12 18.74 4.41
CA THR A 72 -4.68 19.06 4.50
C THR A 72 -4.29 19.50 5.91
N SER A 73 -5.22 20.15 6.63
CA SER A 73 -5.05 20.56 8.02
C SER A 73 -5.05 19.40 9.02
N THR A 74 -5.53 18.23 8.63
CA THR A 74 -5.59 17.01 9.44
C THR A 74 -4.74 15.87 8.90
N ALA A 75 -4.06 16.07 7.76
CA ALA A 75 -3.13 15.10 7.20
C ALA A 75 -1.98 14.88 8.19
N ASP A 76 -1.94 13.69 8.76
CA ASP A 76 -1.11 13.39 9.91
C ASP A 76 -0.35 12.06 9.75
N ALA A 77 0.50 11.70 10.72
CA ALA A 77 1.34 10.50 10.64
C ALA A 77 0.60 9.19 10.96
N THR A 78 -0.74 9.19 11.12
CA THR A 78 -1.51 8.01 11.56
C THR A 78 -1.26 6.79 10.69
N ASP A 79 -1.14 7.00 9.38
CA ASP A 79 -0.88 5.94 8.43
C ASP A 79 0.54 5.36 8.55
N VAL A 80 1.55 6.19 8.78
CA VAL A 80 2.91 5.77 9.12
C VAL A 80 2.88 4.95 10.42
N LEU A 81 2.15 5.43 11.44
CA LEU A 81 1.98 4.72 12.71
C LEU A 81 1.34 3.34 12.53
N LYS A 82 0.42 3.16 11.58
CA LYS A 82 -0.15 1.83 11.26
C LYS A 82 0.91 0.86 10.76
N VAL A 83 1.83 1.31 9.91
CA VAL A 83 2.94 0.48 9.42
C VAL A 83 3.89 0.15 10.57
N LEU A 84 4.23 1.12 11.41
CA LEU A 84 5.08 0.90 12.59
C LEU A 84 4.46 -0.11 13.56
N ASP A 85 3.15 0.00 13.83
CA ASP A 85 2.40 -0.92 14.70
C ASP A 85 2.36 -2.34 14.16
N ASP A 86 2.12 -2.48 12.86
CA ASP A 86 2.12 -3.77 12.20
C ASP A 86 3.48 -4.45 12.25
N VAL A 87 4.56 -3.72 11.97
CA VAL A 87 5.90 -4.27 12.08
C VAL A 87 6.25 -4.61 13.52
N LYS A 88 5.97 -3.71 14.48
CA LYS A 88 6.26 -3.96 15.90
C LYS A 88 5.54 -5.19 16.42
N THR A 89 4.25 -5.31 16.11
CA THR A 89 3.42 -6.47 16.50
C THR A 89 3.95 -7.76 15.88
N TYR A 90 4.16 -7.77 14.56
CA TYR A 90 4.62 -8.96 13.84
C TYR A 90 6.03 -9.38 14.29
N CYS A 91 6.97 -8.42 14.33
CA CYS A 91 8.36 -8.68 14.71
C CYS A 91 8.47 -9.26 16.12
N SER A 92 7.73 -8.69 17.07
CA SER A 92 7.69 -9.19 18.46
C SER A 92 7.10 -10.60 18.54
N ALA A 93 6.02 -10.87 17.77
CA ALA A 93 5.44 -12.22 17.69
C ALA A 93 6.40 -13.25 17.07
N LYS A 94 7.36 -12.80 16.25
CA LYS A 94 8.45 -13.61 15.68
C LYS A 94 9.69 -13.70 16.56
N GLY A 95 9.64 -13.16 17.78
CA GLY A 95 10.74 -13.19 18.76
C GLY A 95 11.84 -12.17 18.49
N GLY A 96 11.67 -11.28 17.51
CA GLY A 96 12.61 -10.23 17.20
C GLY A 96 12.28 -8.90 17.88
N TYR A 97 13.05 -7.89 17.52
CA TYR A 97 12.80 -6.52 17.93
C TYR A 97 13.02 -5.55 16.78
N VAL A 98 12.36 -4.39 16.91
CA VAL A 98 12.40 -3.32 15.93
C VAL A 98 13.57 -2.39 16.20
N ILE A 99 14.28 -2.01 15.13
CA ILE A 99 15.18 -0.86 15.11
C ILE A 99 14.58 0.19 14.18
N TYR A 100 14.26 1.35 14.73
CA TYR A 100 13.80 2.50 13.97
C TYR A 100 14.98 3.11 13.22
N GLY A 101 14.84 3.32 11.92
CA GLY A 101 15.85 4.00 11.12
C GLY A 101 15.60 5.50 11.02
N ASP A 102 16.60 6.22 10.53
CA ASP A 102 16.57 7.66 10.39
C ASP A 102 15.38 8.13 9.53
N GLY A 103 14.94 7.32 8.56
CA GLY A 103 13.75 7.61 7.74
C GLY A 103 12.45 7.66 8.55
N SER A 104 12.24 6.72 9.48
CA SER A 104 11.03 6.72 10.33
C SER A 104 11.05 7.84 11.37
N ILE A 105 12.22 8.12 11.96
CA ILE A 105 12.40 9.23 12.89
C ILE A 105 12.09 10.54 12.19
N PHE A 106 12.66 10.77 11.00
CA PHE A 106 12.40 11.97 10.21
C PHE A 106 10.91 12.10 9.87
N ALA A 107 10.24 11.02 9.46
CA ALA A 107 8.81 11.05 9.14
C ALA A 107 7.96 11.45 10.37
N ILE A 108 8.20 10.84 11.54
CA ILE A 108 7.46 11.10 12.79
C ILE A 108 7.74 12.50 13.35
N GLU A 109 8.93 13.07 13.11
CA GLU A 109 9.27 14.43 13.54
C GLU A 109 8.67 15.52 12.64
N ASN A 110 8.45 15.24 11.36
CA ASN A 110 8.06 16.25 10.36
C ASN A 110 6.60 16.16 9.91
N LEU A 111 5.91 15.05 10.15
CA LEU A 111 4.48 14.94 9.89
C LEU A 111 3.69 15.48 11.09
N PRO A 112 2.62 16.26 10.87
CA PRO A 112 1.66 16.56 11.93
C PRO A 112 1.17 15.25 12.55
N THR A 113 0.79 15.28 13.82
CA THR A 113 0.06 14.19 14.46
C THR A 113 -1.04 14.76 15.30
N ALA A 114 -2.27 14.29 15.12
CA ALA A 114 -3.27 14.42 16.17
C ALA A 114 -2.65 13.83 17.45
N PHE A 115 -2.67 14.58 18.56
CA PHE A 115 -2.09 14.12 19.83
C PHE A 115 -2.66 12.75 20.20
N SER A 116 -1.89 11.68 19.96
CA SER A 116 -2.25 10.30 20.27
C SER A 116 -1.22 9.70 21.23
N PHE A 117 -1.68 8.84 22.13
CA PHE A 117 -0.78 8.14 23.06
C PHE A 117 0.22 7.26 22.30
N ASP A 118 -0.20 6.69 21.17
CA ASP A 118 0.66 5.86 20.32
C ASP A 118 1.82 6.69 19.75
N TYR A 119 1.54 7.89 19.22
CA TYR A 119 2.58 8.79 18.73
C TYR A 119 3.63 9.10 19.81
N ILE A 120 3.18 9.45 21.02
CA ILE A 120 4.07 9.72 22.15
C ILE A 120 4.91 8.48 22.49
N GLY A 121 4.29 7.29 22.45
CA GLY A 121 4.97 6.02 22.62
C GLY A 121 6.10 5.81 21.61
N TYR A 122 5.82 5.93 20.31
CA TYR A 122 6.82 5.79 19.25
C TYR A 122 7.93 6.83 19.36
N LYS A 123 7.58 8.10 19.61
CA LYS A 123 8.56 9.17 19.80
C LYS A 123 9.50 8.87 20.97
N ASN A 124 8.97 8.41 22.10
CA ASN A 124 9.77 8.03 23.26
C ASN A 124 10.66 6.81 22.97
N ASP A 125 10.14 5.79 22.28
CA ASP A 125 10.91 4.62 21.88
C ASP A 125 12.08 5.03 20.96
N MET A 126 11.83 5.87 19.96
CA MET A 126 12.84 6.40 19.04
C MET A 126 13.88 7.28 19.76
N GLN A 127 13.46 8.13 20.69
CA GLN A 127 14.37 8.95 21.50
C GLN A 127 15.29 8.11 22.39
N LYS A 128 14.76 7.05 23.02
CA LYS A 128 15.56 6.11 23.82
C LYS A 128 16.58 5.35 22.96
N GLN A 129 16.20 5.00 21.74
CA GLN A 129 17.08 4.30 20.81
C GLN A 129 18.21 5.21 20.29
N GLY A 130 17.91 6.48 20.03
CA GLY A 130 18.80 7.44 19.38
C GLY A 130 18.86 7.27 17.86
N SER A 131 19.37 8.30 17.16
CA SER A 131 19.54 8.32 15.69
C SER A 131 20.81 7.58 15.23
N ARG A 132 20.95 7.39 13.90
CA ARG A 132 22.10 6.76 13.22
C ARG A 132 22.34 5.29 13.59
N LYS A 133 21.29 4.60 14.01
CA LYS A 133 21.32 3.14 14.24
C LYS A 133 21.07 2.34 12.96
N PHE A 134 20.37 2.96 12.01
CA PHE A 134 20.02 2.38 10.73
C PHE A 134 19.63 3.51 9.77
N ASP A 135 20.24 3.55 8.59
CA ASP A 135 20.02 4.63 7.61
C ASP A 135 18.72 4.44 6.79
N GLY A 136 18.05 3.29 6.91
CA GLY A 136 16.78 3.02 6.25
C GLY A 136 15.57 3.54 7.05
N PHE A 137 14.38 3.02 6.74
CA PHE A 137 13.16 3.43 7.43
C PHE A 137 12.99 2.70 8.77
N LEU A 138 12.98 1.37 8.75
CA LEU A 138 12.81 0.52 9.93
C LEU A 138 13.31 -0.90 9.64
N LYS A 139 13.83 -1.64 10.63
CA LYS A 139 14.12 -3.08 10.46
C LYS A 139 13.65 -3.94 11.62
N CYS A 140 13.16 -5.14 11.31
CA CYS A 140 12.94 -6.22 12.25
C CYS A 140 14.15 -7.16 12.23
N THR A 141 14.74 -7.41 13.39
CA THR A 141 15.96 -8.25 13.48
C THR A 141 15.88 -9.23 14.64
N ASN A 142 16.71 -10.28 14.58
CA ASN A 142 16.75 -11.36 15.56
C ASN A 142 15.41 -12.08 15.70
N SER A 143 14.69 -12.16 14.59
CA SER A 143 13.39 -12.81 14.49
C SER A 143 13.49 -14.06 13.60
N ASN A 144 12.41 -14.84 13.57
CA ASN A 144 12.31 -15.96 12.62
C ASN A 144 12.03 -15.51 11.17
N ASP A 145 11.75 -14.22 10.94
CA ASP A 145 11.50 -13.59 9.64
C ASP A 145 12.10 -12.17 9.63
N ASP A 146 13.42 -12.08 9.45
CA ASP A 146 14.13 -10.79 9.40
C ASP A 146 13.87 -10.06 8.08
N PHE A 147 13.52 -8.78 8.19
CA PHE A 147 13.24 -7.89 7.07
C PHE A 147 13.49 -6.44 7.45
N GLU A 148 13.62 -5.59 6.43
CA GLU A 148 13.71 -4.15 6.61
C GLU A 148 12.77 -3.43 5.66
N ILE A 149 12.21 -2.33 6.14
CA ILE A 149 11.66 -1.28 5.29
C ILE A 149 12.84 -0.38 4.91
N GLU A 150 13.24 -0.44 3.64
CA GLU A 150 14.38 0.30 3.11
C GLU A 150 14.09 1.81 3.17
N TYR A 151 12.94 2.21 2.62
CA TYR A 151 12.50 3.60 2.60
C TYR A 151 10.97 3.71 2.60
N MET A 152 10.50 4.92 2.92
CA MET A 152 9.15 5.40 2.64
C MET A 152 9.23 6.54 1.64
N VAL A 153 8.36 6.55 0.63
CA VAL A 153 8.27 7.62 -0.36
C VAL A 153 6.82 8.04 -0.60
N ASP A 154 6.59 9.35 -0.68
CA ASP A 154 5.29 9.92 -0.98
C ASP A 154 5.06 9.99 -2.50
N ASN A 155 3.86 9.60 -2.95
CA ASN A 155 3.36 9.88 -4.30
C ASN A 155 2.56 11.19 -4.30
N VAL A 156 3.18 12.24 -4.83
CA VAL A 156 2.64 13.61 -4.79
C VAL A 156 1.56 13.85 -5.87
N ASP A 157 1.51 13.08 -6.97
CA ASP A 157 0.52 13.29 -8.05
C ASP A 157 -0.91 12.96 -7.63
N LEU A 158 -1.07 12.06 -6.65
CA LEU A 158 -2.38 11.74 -6.13
C LEU A 158 -2.94 12.87 -5.24
N ARG A 159 -2.10 13.83 -4.79
CA ARG A 159 -2.48 14.99 -3.96
C ARG A 159 -3.35 15.96 -4.73
N ARG A 160 -4.64 15.65 -4.75
CA ARG A 160 -5.69 16.54 -5.22
C ARG A 160 -6.12 17.47 -4.09
N ASP A 161 -5.64 18.71 -4.12
CA ASP A 161 -6.08 19.83 -3.28
C ASP A 161 -7.45 20.36 -3.75
N ASP A 162 -8.55 19.68 -3.40
CA ASP A 162 -9.90 20.18 -3.69
C ASP A 162 -10.40 21.10 -2.59
N MET A 163 -10.94 22.27 -2.96
CA MET A 163 -11.62 23.17 -2.03
C MET A 163 -13.11 22.78 -1.92
N ILE A 164 -13.47 22.01 -0.88
CA ILE A 164 -14.87 21.75 -0.51
C ILE A 164 -15.13 22.40 0.84
N GLY A 165 -16.09 23.32 0.91
CA GLY A 165 -16.53 23.91 2.18
C GLY A 165 -15.49 24.76 2.94
N GLY A 166 -14.41 25.20 2.28
CA GLY A 166 -13.42 26.12 2.86
C GLY A 166 -12.08 25.49 3.29
N GLY A 167 -11.81 24.22 2.98
CA GLY A 167 -10.52 23.56 3.20
C GLY A 167 -10.04 22.77 1.99
N TYR A 168 -8.72 22.59 1.87
CA TYR A 168 -8.09 21.73 0.86
C TYR A 168 -8.12 20.29 1.34
N MET A 169 -8.77 19.39 0.59
CA MET A 169 -8.69 17.95 0.79
C MET A 169 -7.48 17.40 0.04
N GLN A 170 -6.92 16.26 0.42
CA GLN A 170 -5.80 15.61 -0.26
C GLN A 170 -6.07 14.11 -0.35
N THR A 171 -5.86 13.55 -1.54
CA THR A 171 -5.66 12.10 -1.70
C THR A 171 -4.17 11.86 -1.84
N TYR A 172 -3.57 10.81 -1.29
CA TYR A 172 -2.16 10.53 -1.54
C TYR A 172 -1.85 9.06 -1.35
N SER A 173 -0.67 8.64 -1.76
CA SER A 173 -0.17 7.31 -1.44
C SER A 173 1.25 7.39 -0.89
N ARG A 174 1.55 6.55 0.10
CA ARG A 174 2.88 6.35 0.66
C ARG A 174 3.31 4.94 0.32
N PHE A 175 4.44 4.83 -0.34
CA PHE A 175 5.02 3.53 -0.68
C PHE A 175 6.11 3.16 0.31
N PHE A 176 6.08 1.92 0.78
CA PHE A 176 7.09 1.34 1.65
C PHE A 176 7.72 0.15 0.93
N LEU A 177 9.02 0.25 0.63
CA LEU A 177 9.76 -0.87 0.03
C LEU A 177 10.33 -1.74 1.15
N ILE A 178 9.91 -3.00 1.18
CA ILE A 178 10.39 -4.00 2.12
C ILE A 178 11.39 -4.92 1.43
N ASN A 179 12.56 -5.08 2.02
CA ASN A 179 13.52 -6.13 1.67
C ASN A 179 13.39 -7.28 2.67
N HIS A 180 13.15 -8.48 2.15
CA HIS A 180 13.05 -9.72 2.92
C HIS A 180 14.37 -10.48 2.86
N GLN A 181 14.89 -10.91 4.01
CA GLN A 181 16.10 -11.72 4.03
C GLN A 181 15.86 -13.10 3.39
N LYS A 182 14.69 -13.69 3.62
CA LYS A 182 14.28 -14.96 3.01
C LYS A 182 13.46 -14.72 1.74
N SER A 183 13.69 -15.56 0.74
CA SER A 183 12.89 -15.54 -0.47
C SER A 183 11.43 -15.92 -0.17
N GLN A 184 10.50 -15.18 -0.75
CA GLN A 184 9.08 -15.33 -0.59
C GLN A 184 8.53 -16.27 -1.67
N SER A 185 7.73 -17.26 -1.29
CA SER A 185 7.29 -18.35 -2.17
C SER A 185 6.07 -18.05 -3.04
N SER A 186 5.36 -16.95 -2.77
CA SER A 186 4.14 -16.56 -3.48
C SER A 186 4.26 -15.15 -4.03
N ASN A 187 3.49 -14.81 -5.06
CA ASN A 187 3.34 -13.45 -5.57
C ASN A 187 2.02 -12.81 -5.11
N GLN A 188 1.49 -13.25 -3.97
CA GLN A 188 0.16 -12.86 -3.51
C GLN A 188 0.04 -11.37 -3.23
N LYS A 189 -1.14 -10.85 -3.49
CA LYS A 189 -1.53 -9.45 -3.35
C LYS A 189 -2.74 -9.31 -2.44
N THR A 190 -2.90 -8.14 -1.84
CA THR A 190 -3.98 -7.90 -0.88
C THR A 190 -5.37 -8.11 -1.50
N TRP A 191 -5.57 -7.69 -2.76
CA TRP A 191 -6.86 -7.82 -3.46
C TRP A 191 -7.29 -9.28 -3.71
N GLN A 192 -6.34 -10.21 -3.84
CA GLN A 192 -6.67 -11.63 -4.06
C GLN A 192 -7.36 -12.28 -2.85
N ASN A 193 -7.22 -11.68 -1.66
CA ASN A 193 -7.89 -12.13 -0.43
C ASN A 193 -8.97 -11.14 0.06
N ASN A 194 -9.26 -10.08 -0.71
CA ASN A 194 -10.27 -9.09 -0.38
C ASN A 194 -11.65 -9.57 -0.83
N SER A 195 -12.56 -9.83 0.12
CA SER A 195 -13.90 -10.34 -0.18
C SER A 195 -14.74 -9.44 -1.08
N LYS A 196 -14.60 -8.11 -0.95
CA LYS A 196 -15.29 -7.13 -1.80
C LYS A 196 -14.74 -7.16 -3.21
N TYR A 197 -13.41 -7.21 -3.34
CA TYR A 197 -12.77 -7.30 -4.65
C TYR A 197 -13.08 -8.63 -5.35
N ILE A 198 -12.99 -9.75 -4.63
CA ILE A 198 -13.41 -11.07 -5.12
C ILE A 198 -14.84 -10.99 -5.66
N SER A 199 -15.77 -10.42 -4.88
CA SER A 199 -17.18 -10.30 -5.29
C SER A 199 -17.37 -9.32 -6.47
N TYR A 200 -16.53 -8.30 -6.56
CA TYR A 200 -16.54 -7.33 -7.65
C TYR A 200 -16.02 -7.95 -8.96
N GLU A 201 -14.92 -8.69 -8.93
CA GLU A 201 -14.34 -9.31 -10.12
C GLU A 201 -15.11 -10.55 -10.59
N LYS A 202 -15.70 -11.26 -9.64
CA LYS A 202 -16.47 -12.46 -9.92
C LYS A 202 -17.55 -12.15 -10.96
N ASP A 203 -17.53 -12.94 -12.03
CA ASP A 203 -18.46 -12.90 -13.15
C ASP A 203 -18.36 -11.67 -14.08
N LYS A 204 -17.32 -10.83 -13.97
CA LYS A 204 -17.07 -9.70 -14.89
C LYS A 204 -16.00 -10.03 -15.93
N SER A 205 -16.20 -9.54 -17.14
CA SER A 205 -15.16 -9.50 -18.18
C SER A 205 -14.21 -8.33 -17.96
N ILE A 206 -12.97 -8.43 -18.46
CA ILE A 206 -12.02 -7.31 -18.46
C ILE A 206 -12.60 -6.03 -19.08
N LYS A 207 -13.47 -6.14 -20.10
CA LYS A 207 -14.12 -4.96 -20.71
C LYS A 207 -15.05 -4.24 -19.73
N GLU A 208 -15.78 -4.99 -18.90
CA GLU A 208 -16.65 -4.41 -17.87
C GLU A 208 -15.83 -3.77 -16.76
N ILE A 209 -14.73 -4.42 -16.33
CA ILE A 209 -13.80 -3.84 -15.35
C ILE A 209 -13.22 -2.52 -15.86
N LEU A 210 -12.70 -2.51 -17.08
CA LEU A 210 -12.16 -1.30 -17.70
C LEU A 210 -13.21 -0.20 -17.88
N PHE A 211 -14.45 -0.56 -18.24
CA PHE A 211 -15.54 0.40 -18.32
C PHE A 211 -15.82 1.03 -16.95
N ILE A 212 -15.84 0.24 -15.88
CA ILE A 212 -16.05 0.74 -14.52
C ILE A 212 -14.87 1.65 -14.13
N GLU A 213 -13.63 1.17 -14.23
CA GLU A 213 -12.42 1.93 -13.89
C GLU A 213 -12.34 3.26 -14.65
N ASN A 214 -12.67 3.27 -15.94
CA ASN A 214 -12.70 4.50 -16.75
C ASN A 214 -13.70 5.55 -16.22
N ASN A 215 -14.78 5.12 -15.56
CA ASN A 215 -15.86 5.98 -15.07
C ASN A 215 -15.76 6.29 -13.58
N THR A 216 -15.15 5.42 -12.77
CA THR A 216 -15.11 5.56 -11.31
C THR A 216 -13.76 5.99 -10.77
N THR A 217 -12.67 5.75 -11.49
CA THR A 217 -11.31 6.05 -11.04
C THR A 217 -10.90 7.44 -11.56
N PRO A 218 -10.85 8.47 -10.70
CA PRO A 218 -10.62 9.84 -11.14
C PRO A 218 -9.17 10.07 -11.60
N TRP A 219 -8.22 9.23 -11.17
CA TRP A 219 -6.81 9.36 -11.53
C TRP A 219 -6.55 8.63 -12.84
N ARG A 220 -6.33 9.41 -13.89
CA ARG A 220 -6.16 8.96 -15.29
C ARG A 220 -5.19 7.78 -15.40
N TYR A 221 -4.02 7.90 -14.79
CA TYR A 221 -2.97 6.89 -14.86
C TYR A 221 -3.24 5.67 -13.98
N GLU A 222 -4.08 5.75 -12.95
CA GLU A 222 -4.42 4.60 -12.10
C GLU A 222 -5.48 3.69 -12.72
N LYS A 223 -6.14 4.10 -13.81
CA LYS A 223 -7.16 3.28 -14.49
C LYS A 223 -6.61 1.91 -14.94
N ALA A 224 -5.31 1.82 -15.22
CA ALA A 224 -4.66 0.57 -15.59
C ALA A 224 -4.52 -0.42 -14.42
N MET A 225 -4.69 0.04 -13.17
CA MET A 225 -4.64 -0.78 -11.97
C MET A 225 -5.73 -1.86 -11.96
N GLY A 226 -6.95 -1.56 -12.44
CA GLY A 226 -8.01 -2.58 -12.52
C GLY A 226 -7.64 -3.73 -13.45
N ALA A 227 -6.97 -3.45 -14.57
CA ALA A 227 -6.48 -4.49 -15.48
C ALA A 227 -5.38 -5.36 -14.84
N TYR A 228 -4.47 -4.73 -14.11
CA TYR A 228 -3.44 -5.44 -13.36
C TYR A 228 -4.06 -6.38 -12.30
N LYS A 229 -5.00 -5.85 -11.51
CA LYS A 229 -5.67 -6.64 -10.48
C LYS A 229 -6.49 -7.78 -11.11
N TYR A 230 -7.22 -7.53 -12.20
CA TYR A 230 -7.94 -8.56 -12.96
C TYR A 230 -7.01 -9.68 -13.44
N CYS A 231 -5.87 -9.30 -14.05
CA CYS A 231 -4.90 -10.25 -14.58
C CYS A 231 -4.35 -11.17 -13.49
N THR A 232 -3.89 -10.57 -12.38
CA THR A 232 -3.31 -11.33 -11.26
C THR A 232 -4.34 -12.13 -10.48
N PHE A 233 -5.57 -11.63 -10.35
CA PHE A 233 -6.68 -12.36 -9.75
C PHE A 233 -6.96 -13.67 -10.48
N ASN A 234 -6.91 -13.65 -11.81
CA ASN A 234 -7.11 -14.81 -12.66
C ASN A 234 -5.85 -15.67 -12.87
N GLY A 235 -4.79 -15.43 -12.09
CA GLY A 235 -3.53 -16.19 -12.16
C GLY A 235 -2.65 -15.86 -13.37
N GLY A 236 -2.93 -14.76 -14.06
CA GLY A 236 -2.11 -14.24 -15.14
C GLY A 236 -0.88 -13.46 -14.65
N VAL A 237 0.07 -13.28 -15.57
CA VAL A 237 1.26 -12.44 -15.40
C VAL A 237 1.03 -11.15 -16.19
N CYS A 238 1.03 -10.02 -15.51
CA CYS A 238 0.89 -8.72 -16.14
C CYS A 238 2.26 -8.13 -16.47
N LEU A 239 2.39 -7.65 -17.71
CA LEU A 239 3.59 -7.01 -18.25
C LEU A 239 3.28 -5.58 -18.67
N VAL A 240 4.24 -4.67 -18.52
CA VAL A 240 4.18 -3.28 -18.98
C VAL A 240 5.31 -3.03 -19.97
N LYS A 241 5.02 -2.29 -21.05
CA LYS A 241 5.98 -1.83 -22.05
C LYS A 241 5.78 -0.33 -22.26
N ASN A 242 6.83 0.45 -22.03
CA ASN A 242 6.84 1.90 -22.24
C ASN A 242 8.28 2.43 -22.33
N GLN A 243 8.45 3.75 -22.42
CA GLN A 243 9.78 4.36 -22.49
C GLN A 243 10.66 4.07 -21.26
N ILE A 244 10.08 3.91 -20.07
CA ILE A 244 10.80 3.61 -18.83
C ILE A 244 11.38 2.19 -18.89
N THR A 245 10.65 1.26 -19.49
CA THR A 245 11.13 -0.11 -19.74
C THR A 245 11.97 -0.22 -21.02
N LYS A 246 12.38 0.92 -21.61
CA LYS A 246 13.08 1.01 -22.91
C LYS A 246 12.32 0.32 -24.04
N ASN A 247 11.00 0.36 -23.97
CA ASN A 247 10.07 -0.32 -24.86
C ASN A 247 10.25 -1.85 -24.89
N GLU A 248 10.75 -2.45 -23.82
CA GLU A 248 10.75 -3.90 -23.63
C GLU A 248 9.66 -4.31 -22.62
N PRO A 249 8.98 -5.46 -22.80
CA PRO A 249 8.03 -5.96 -21.81
C PRO A 249 8.72 -6.27 -20.47
N MET A 250 8.22 -5.67 -19.38
CA MET A 250 8.70 -5.88 -18.02
C MET A 250 7.58 -6.41 -17.14
N ASN A 251 7.88 -7.27 -16.17
CA ASN A 251 6.90 -7.67 -15.16
C ASN A 251 6.41 -6.44 -14.38
N ILE A 252 5.10 -6.30 -14.21
CA ILE A 252 4.53 -5.12 -13.57
C ILE A 252 4.98 -4.93 -12.12
N ASP A 253 5.26 -6.01 -11.38
CA ASP A 253 5.74 -5.91 -9.99
C ASP A 253 7.15 -5.30 -9.96
N GLU A 254 8.02 -5.71 -10.89
CA GLU A 254 9.36 -5.14 -11.05
C GLU A 254 9.28 -3.67 -11.49
N TYR A 255 8.38 -3.37 -12.42
CA TYR A 255 8.13 -2.03 -12.91
C TYR A 255 7.66 -1.09 -11.77
N LEU A 256 6.68 -1.51 -10.96
CA LEU A 256 6.18 -0.72 -9.82
C LEU A 256 7.29 -0.45 -8.80
N ILE A 257 8.13 -1.44 -8.50
CA ILE A 257 9.30 -1.26 -7.62
C ILE A 257 10.30 -0.29 -8.25
N GLN A 258 10.57 -0.37 -9.56
CA GLN A 258 11.43 0.57 -10.26
C GLN A 258 10.89 2.00 -10.21
N ARG A 259 9.57 2.20 -10.35
CA ARG A 259 8.92 3.51 -10.18
C ARG A 259 9.10 4.04 -8.77
N ALA A 260 8.87 3.21 -7.75
CA ALA A 260 9.09 3.60 -6.35
C ALA A 260 10.54 4.01 -6.07
N ASN A 261 11.52 3.29 -6.63
CA ASN A 261 12.94 3.65 -6.50
C ASN A 261 13.25 4.99 -7.16
N ALA A 262 12.67 5.28 -8.34
CA ALA A 262 12.83 6.56 -9.01
C ALA A 262 12.23 7.72 -8.20
N MET A 263 11.04 7.53 -7.61
CA MET A 263 10.45 8.50 -6.68
C MET A 263 11.37 8.76 -5.48
N ASN A 264 11.88 7.70 -4.86
CA ASN A 264 12.74 7.83 -3.68
C ASN A 264 14.02 8.61 -4.01
N LYS A 265 14.65 8.33 -5.16
CA LYS A 265 15.81 9.07 -5.64
C LYS A 265 15.50 10.56 -5.81
N SER A 266 14.39 10.90 -6.47
CA SER A 266 13.95 12.30 -6.61
C SER A 266 13.69 12.98 -5.26
N GLN A 267 13.11 12.26 -4.29
CA GLN A 267 12.87 12.77 -2.94
C GLN A 267 14.18 13.07 -2.21
N ILE A 268 15.15 12.17 -2.25
CA ILE A 268 16.49 12.35 -1.63
C ILE A 268 17.21 13.55 -2.26
N GLU A 269 17.28 13.62 -3.59
CA GLU A 269 17.88 14.75 -4.31
C GLU A 269 17.23 16.09 -3.90
N CYS A 270 15.92 16.07 -3.67
CA CYS A 270 15.19 17.26 -3.26
C CYS A 270 15.48 17.68 -1.83
N GLN A 271 15.56 16.72 -0.91
CA GLN A 271 15.95 16.97 0.47
C GLN A 271 17.36 17.54 0.56
N GLU A 272 18.31 17.01 -0.21
CA GLU A 272 19.69 17.53 -0.25
C GLU A 272 19.76 18.96 -0.81
N LYS A 273 19.01 19.28 -1.86
CA LYS A 273 18.88 20.66 -2.36
C LYS A 273 18.33 21.61 -1.30
N ARG A 274 17.29 21.20 -0.56
CA ARG A 274 16.70 22.01 0.52
C ARG A 274 17.69 22.26 1.66
N LYS A 275 18.51 21.27 2.03
CA LYS A 275 19.59 21.44 3.02
C LYS A 275 20.62 22.49 2.59
N GLN A 276 20.81 22.67 1.28
CA GLN A 276 21.69 23.68 0.68
C GLN A 276 20.99 25.03 0.46
N GLY A 277 19.77 25.22 0.96
CA GLY A 277 18.98 26.44 0.76
C GLY A 277 18.43 26.60 -0.67
N GLN A 278 18.50 25.56 -1.49
CA GLN A 278 17.98 25.59 -2.86
C GLN A 278 16.51 25.17 -2.89
N GLY A 279 15.73 25.86 -3.73
CA GLY A 279 14.36 25.46 -4.02
C GLY A 279 14.34 24.10 -4.71
N CYS A 280 13.45 23.22 -4.26
CA CYS A 280 13.18 21.97 -4.93
C CYS A 280 11.76 21.48 -4.69
N TYR A 281 11.19 20.90 -5.75
CA TYR A 281 9.91 20.20 -5.75
C TYR A 281 10.18 18.69 -5.83
N ILE A 282 9.57 17.93 -4.93
CA ILE A 282 9.58 16.47 -5.02
C ILE A 282 8.75 16.12 -6.26
N MET A 283 9.42 15.60 -7.29
CA MET A 283 8.71 15.12 -8.47
C MET A 283 7.99 13.84 -8.10
N SER A 284 6.67 13.89 -8.21
CA SER A 284 5.90 12.67 -8.28
C SER A 284 6.19 11.96 -9.60
N HIS A 285 6.01 10.66 -9.58
CA HIS A 285 6.11 9.83 -10.76
C HIS A 285 4.80 9.06 -10.89
N HIS A 286 4.04 9.31 -11.96
CA HIS A 286 2.86 8.52 -12.25
C HIS A 286 3.20 7.03 -12.23
N THR A 287 2.39 6.22 -11.55
CA THR A 287 2.57 4.77 -11.51
C THR A 287 2.66 4.21 -12.93
N PHE A 288 1.78 4.68 -13.81
CA PHE A 288 1.71 4.36 -15.23
C PHE A 288 1.82 5.64 -16.08
N THR A 289 2.35 5.55 -17.30
CA THR A 289 2.60 6.70 -18.17
C THR A 289 1.70 6.71 -19.42
N ASP A 290 1.69 7.83 -20.14
CA ASP A 290 1.09 7.88 -21.48
C ASP A 290 1.84 6.94 -22.43
N ASN A 291 1.10 6.23 -23.26
CA ASN A 291 1.60 5.20 -24.19
C ASN A 291 2.11 3.93 -23.52
N ASP A 292 1.67 3.65 -22.29
CA ASP A 292 1.88 2.33 -21.69
C ASP A 292 1.12 1.27 -22.47
N THR A 293 1.81 0.18 -22.81
CA THR A 293 1.15 -1.04 -23.26
C THR A 293 1.15 -2.06 -22.13
N PHE A 294 -0.04 -2.49 -21.73
CA PHE A 294 -0.25 -3.55 -20.74
C PHE A 294 -0.54 -4.85 -21.45
N TYR A 295 0.01 -5.93 -20.94
CA TYR A 295 -0.30 -7.28 -21.41
C TYR A 295 -0.65 -8.15 -20.23
N CYS A 296 -1.73 -8.91 -20.33
CA CYS A 296 -1.97 -10.03 -19.44
C CYS A 296 -1.69 -11.33 -20.18
N LYS A 297 -0.73 -12.10 -19.69
CA LYS A 297 -0.44 -13.46 -20.18
C LYS A 297 -0.99 -14.46 -19.19
N ASN A 298 -1.67 -15.50 -19.65
CA ASN A 298 -2.24 -16.52 -18.79
C ASN A 298 -2.00 -17.90 -19.40
N GLN A 299 -1.05 -18.63 -18.81
CA GLN A 299 -0.63 -19.95 -19.31
C GLN A 299 -1.73 -21.01 -19.22
N LYS A 300 -2.74 -20.83 -18.35
CA LYS A 300 -3.82 -21.80 -18.14
C LYS A 300 -5.08 -21.46 -18.94
N TYR A 301 -5.35 -20.17 -19.13
CA TYR A 301 -6.60 -19.65 -19.69
C TYR A 301 -6.30 -18.56 -20.72
N THR A 302 -5.97 -18.96 -21.95
CA THR A 302 -5.60 -18.03 -23.03
C THR A 302 -6.71 -17.04 -23.39
N GLU A 303 -7.97 -17.40 -23.13
CA GLU A 303 -9.14 -16.53 -23.29
C GLU A 303 -9.15 -15.33 -22.33
N LEU A 304 -8.35 -15.38 -21.26
CA LEU A 304 -8.16 -14.29 -20.30
C LEU A 304 -6.95 -13.40 -20.66
N GLU A 305 -6.26 -13.69 -21.76
CA GLU A 305 -5.18 -12.85 -22.26
C GLU A 305 -5.73 -11.61 -22.96
N PHE A 306 -5.10 -10.47 -22.70
CA PHE A 306 -5.48 -9.21 -23.33
C PHE A 306 -4.28 -8.28 -23.43
N SER A 307 -4.38 -7.30 -24.33
CA SER A 307 -3.48 -6.15 -24.35
C SER A 307 -4.29 -4.87 -24.24
N LEU A 308 -3.73 -3.88 -23.54
CA LEU A 308 -4.30 -2.56 -23.40
C LEU A 308 -3.26 -1.54 -23.83
N GLU A 309 -3.72 -0.52 -24.55
CA GLU A 309 -2.92 0.65 -24.81
C GLU A 309 -3.51 1.84 -24.06
N HIS A 310 -2.67 2.47 -23.27
CA HIS A 310 -3.00 3.70 -22.60
C HIS A 310 -2.64 4.87 -23.51
N HIS A 311 -3.65 5.56 -24.06
CA HIS A 311 -3.44 6.77 -24.85
C HIS A 311 -4.12 7.93 -24.12
N ASN A 312 -3.31 8.83 -23.55
CA ASN A 312 -3.78 9.97 -22.77
C ASN A 312 -4.74 9.53 -21.64
N ASP A 313 -6.01 9.95 -21.70
CA ASP A 313 -7.00 9.71 -20.64
C ASP A 313 -7.78 8.40 -20.79
N SER A 314 -7.46 7.61 -21.81
CA SER A 314 -8.28 6.48 -22.26
C SER A 314 -7.46 5.21 -22.37
N ILE A 315 -8.06 4.12 -21.89
CA ILE A 315 -7.54 2.76 -22.05
C ILE A 315 -8.26 2.11 -23.22
N PHE A 316 -7.49 1.69 -24.23
CA PHE A 316 -7.99 1.01 -25.41
C PHE A 316 -7.72 -0.49 -25.30
N TYR A 317 -8.79 -1.27 -25.32
CA TYR A 317 -8.72 -2.74 -25.29
C TYR A 317 -8.42 -3.30 -26.68
N LYS A 318 -7.41 -4.17 -26.78
CA LYS A 318 -7.10 -4.95 -27.99
C LYS A 318 -7.23 -6.45 -27.69
N SER A 319 -8.03 -7.16 -28.50
CA SER A 319 -8.39 -8.57 -28.32
C SER A 319 -7.30 -9.56 -28.76
N SER A 320 -6.04 -9.18 -28.74
CA SER A 320 -4.93 -10.06 -29.10
C SER A 320 -3.66 -9.60 -28.39
N LEU A 321 -2.90 -10.54 -27.85
CA LEU A 321 -1.48 -10.30 -27.63
C LEU A 321 -0.87 -10.04 -29.02
N GLU A 322 -0.48 -8.79 -29.30
CA GLU A 322 0.38 -8.53 -30.46
C GLU A 322 1.56 -9.50 -30.36
N LYS A 323 1.90 -10.16 -31.47
CA LYS A 323 2.97 -11.19 -31.49
C LYS A 323 4.24 -10.57 -30.90
N PHE A 324 4.62 -11.07 -29.73
CA PHE A 324 5.78 -10.63 -28.95
C PHE A 324 7.08 -10.82 -29.70
#